data_AF-A0A1I3QH87-F1
#
_entry.id   AF-A0A1I3QH87-F1
#
_cell.length_a   1.000
_cell.length_b   1.000
_cell.length_c   1.000
_cell.angle_alpha   90.00
_cell.angle_beta   90.00
_cell.angle_gamma   90.00
#
_symmetry.space_group_name_H-M   'P 1'
#
loop_
_entity.id
_entity.type
_entity.pdbx_description
1 polymer ?
#
loop_
_entity_poly.entity_id
_entity_poly.type
_entity_poly.pdbx_seq_one_letter_code
_entity_poly.pdbx_strand_id
1 'polypeptide(L)'
;MLVLAEDHQIVPRLAQLGLRRDLLLEVVEAAVGGRRNATAFHPLSAGGLLSWIQGTGHLRRVFLPHGWEACRRDNIESIFNPAAGIKVVFQNAERAGDRLADPLATSRKGAGSARAVELGQYELWPEVKAREVEEITATTWVLFVYADGDDVRAELSCPIAINEEQFDGFHERILLVEKGGWGGAAPLVDDGEPPAEYEVPVTRKG
;
A
#
# COMPACT_ATOMS: atom_id res chain seq x y z
N MET A 1 12.94 -7.85 -14.72
CA MET A 1 11.98 -7.55 -13.64
C MET A 1 12.16 -8.58 -12.54
N LEU A 2 12.43 -8.13 -11.31
CA LEU A 2 12.54 -9.01 -10.13
C LEU A 2 11.15 -9.29 -9.56
N VAL A 3 10.82 -10.55 -9.29
CA VAL A 3 9.56 -10.96 -8.64
C VAL A 3 9.89 -11.74 -7.37
N LEU A 4 9.43 -11.25 -6.22
CA LEU A 4 9.57 -11.91 -4.92
C LEU A 4 8.22 -12.48 -4.51
N ALA A 5 8.18 -13.78 -4.21
CA ALA A 5 6.94 -14.47 -3.84
C ALA A 5 7.07 -15.30 -2.56
N GLU A 6 8.30 -15.55 -2.10
CA GLU A 6 8.55 -16.37 -0.91
C GLU A 6 8.85 -15.49 0.31
N ASP A 7 8.32 -15.87 1.48
CA ASP A 7 8.41 -15.10 2.73
C ASP A 7 9.84 -14.69 3.11
N HIS A 8 10.79 -15.62 2.92
CA HIS A 8 12.21 -15.39 3.21
C HIS A 8 12.86 -14.34 2.31
N GLN A 9 12.23 -13.99 1.18
CA GLN A 9 12.64 -12.91 0.29
C GLN A 9 11.84 -11.63 0.56
N ILE A 10 10.52 -11.78 0.76
CA ILE A 10 9.58 -10.68 0.95
C ILE A 10 9.90 -9.88 2.22
N VAL A 11 10.00 -10.56 3.37
CA VAL A 11 10.10 -9.88 4.67
C VAL A 11 11.37 -9.02 4.77
N PRO A 12 12.58 -9.53 4.45
CA PRO A 12 13.78 -8.70 4.48
C PRO A 12 13.72 -7.54 3.48
N ARG A 13 13.13 -7.75 2.30
CA ARG A 13 13.03 -6.69 1.30
C ARG A 13 12.08 -5.57 1.73
N LEU A 14 10.92 -5.90 2.28
CA LEU A 14 9.99 -4.90 2.82
C LEU A 14 10.65 -4.10 3.97
N ALA A 15 11.40 -4.77 4.84
CA ALA A 15 12.12 -4.11 5.92
C ALA A 15 13.13 -3.07 5.41
N GLN A 16 13.85 -3.35 4.31
CA GLN A 16 14.74 -2.39 3.66
C GLN A 16 14.01 -1.14 3.13
N LEU A 17 12.73 -1.28 2.77
CA LEU A 17 11.87 -0.19 2.32
C LEU A 17 11.19 0.55 3.50
N GLY A 18 11.45 0.13 4.74
CA GLY A 18 10.75 0.66 5.93
C GLY A 18 9.28 0.24 6.01
N LEU A 19 8.92 -0.86 5.33
CA LEU A 19 7.58 -1.43 5.28
C LEU A 19 7.53 -2.75 6.06
N ARG A 20 6.33 -3.11 6.53
CA ARG A 20 6.08 -4.41 7.16
C ARG A 20 4.95 -5.13 6.44
N ARG A 21 5.11 -6.45 6.29
CA ARG A 21 4.15 -7.28 5.56
C ARG A 21 2.79 -7.30 6.25
N ASP A 22 2.77 -7.54 7.55
CA ASP A 22 1.55 -7.57 8.37
C ASP A 22 0.74 -6.28 8.25
N LEU A 23 1.38 -5.12 8.40
CA LEU A 23 0.70 -3.83 8.22
C LEU A 23 0.15 -3.64 6.80
N LEU A 24 0.86 -4.11 5.77
CA LEU A 24 0.35 -4.09 4.40
C LEU A 24 -0.85 -5.03 4.22
N LEU A 25 -0.88 -6.18 4.90
CA LEU A 25 -2.02 -7.10 4.88
C LEU A 25 -3.23 -6.48 5.59
N GLU A 26 -3.07 -5.77 6.70
CA GLU A 26 -4.15 -5.01 7.34
C GLU A 26 -4.76 -3.96 6.38
N VAL A 27 -3.93 -3.31 5.56
CA VAL A 27 -4.41 -2.40 4.50
C VAL A 27 -5.24 -3.14 3.44
N VAL A 28 -4.79 -4.34 3.03
CA VAL A 28 -5.53 -5.19 2.09
C VAL A 28 -6.88 -5.59 2.68
N GLU A 29 -6.91 -6.02 3.94
CA GLU A 29 -8.14 -6.36 4.67
C GLU A 29 -9.12 -5.19 4.74
N ALA A 30 -8.62 -4.00 5.10
CA ALA A 30 -9.45 -2.80 5.16
C ALA A 30 -10.05 -2.44 3.79
N ALA A 31 -9.26 -2.55 2.72
CA ALA A 31 -9.73 -2.29 1.35
C ALA A 31 -10.80 -3.31 0.90
N VAL A 32 -10.56 -4.60 1.14
CA VAL A 32 -11.51 -5.68 0.84
C VAL A 32 -12.80 -5.51 1.64
N GLY A 33 -12.71 -5.22 2.94
CA GLY A 33 -13.86 -4.91 3.79
C GLY A 33 -14.63 -3.69 3.29
N GLY A 34 -13.92 -2.63 2.90
CA GLY A 34 -14.51 -1.44 2.27
C GLY A 34 -15.30 -1.77 1.01
N ARG A 35 -14.73 -2.58 0.10
CA ARG A 35 -15.43 -3.06 -1.10
C ARG A 35 -16.70 -3.85 -0.75
N ARG A 36 -16.60 -4.76 0.22
CA ARG A 36 -17.70 -5.64 0.67
C ARG A 36 -18.86 -4.89 1.32
N ASN A 37 -18.63 -3.66 1.80
CA ASN A 37 -19.71 -2.78 2.29
C ASN A 37 -20.59 -2.20 1.17
N ALA A 38 -20.21 -2.35 -0.10
CA ALA A 38 -21.08 -2.00 -1.21
C ALA A 38 -22.22 -3.02 -1.33
N THR A 39 -23.46 -2.53 -1.39
CA THR A 39 -24.66 -3.36 -1.54
C THR A 39 -25.25 -3.19 -2.94
N ALA A 40 -26.21 -4.05 -3.30
CA ALA A 40 -26.96 -3.93 -4.55
C ALA A 40 -27.76 -2.62 -4.69
N PHE A 41 -27.97 -1.87 -3.60
CA PHE A 41 -28.66 -0.58 -3.61
C PHE A 41 -27.72 0.61 -3.83
N HIS A 42 -26.40 0.41 -3.79
CA HIS A 42 -25.44 1.45 -4.09
C HIS A 42 -25.15 1.53 -5.60
N PRO A 43 -24.62 2.67 -6.10
CA PRO A 43 -24.10 2.75 -7.46
C PRO A 43 -23.02 1.69 -7.72
N LEU A 44 -22.90 1.24 -8.97
CA LEU A 44 -21.94 0.21 -9.37
C LEU A 44 -20.48 0.56 -8.99
N SER A 45 -20.14 1.85 -9.00
CA SER A 45 -18.80 2.35 -8.62
C SER A 45 -18.51 2.33 -7.12
N ALA A 46 -19.52 2.11 -6.26
CA ALA A 46 -19.38 2.24 -4.81
C ALA A 46 -18.33 1.26 -4.23
N GLY A 47 -18.30 0.02 -4.69
CA GLY A 47 -17.32 -0.97 -4.21
C GLY A 47 -15.87 -0.54 -4.46
N GLY A 48 -15.59 0.00 -5.66
CA GLY A 48 -14.27 0.53 -5.99
C GLY A 48 -13.91 1.76 -5.16
N LEU A 49 -14.85 2.70 -5.00
CA LEU A 49 -14.64 3.92 -4.22
C LEU A 49 -14.40 3.62 -2.74
N LEU A 50 -15.22 2.78 -2.12
CA LEU A 50 -15.09 2.43 -0.71
C LEU A 50 -13.78 1.67 -0.45
N SER A 51 -13.40 0.75 -1.35
CA SER A 51 -12.09 0.07 -1.30
C SER A 51 -10.94 1.07 -1.29
N TRP A 52 -10.97 2.07 -2.18
CA TRP A 52 -9.94 3.10 -2.26
C TRP A 52 -9.88 3.99 -1.02
N ILE A 53 -11.04 4.40 -0.49
CA ILE A 53 -11.14 5.19 0.75
C ILE A 53 -10.54 4.41 1.92
N GLN A 54 -10.95 3.15 2.11
CA GLN A 54 -10.48 2.35 3.23
C GLN A 54 -9.01 1.95 3.09
N GLY A 55 -8.57 1.51 1.91
CA GLY A 55 -7.17 1.15 1.65
C GLY A 55 -6.23 2.35 1.89
N THR A 56 -6.53 3.51 1.31
CA THR A 56 -5.72 4.73 1.49
C THR A 56 -5.72 5.22 2.94
N GLY A 57 -6.90 5.23 3.57
CA GLY A 57 -7.04 5.67 4.96
C GLY A 57 -6.33 4.74 5.95
N HIS A 58 -6.41 3.42 5.72
CA HIS A 58 -5.76 2.42 6.56
C HIS A 58 -4.25 2.43 6.36
N LEU A 59 -3.77 2.61 5.12
CA LEU A 59 -2.34 2.79 4.81
C LEU A 59 -1.74 3.92 5.66
N ARG A 60 -2.46 5.04 5.77
CA ARG A 60 -2.04 6.14 6.64
C ARG A 60 -2.10 5.79 8.12
N ARG A 61 -3.19 5.13 8.54
CA ARG A 61 -3.40 4.78 9.95
C ARG A 61 -2.28 3.92 10.52
N VAL A 62 -1.81 2.93 9.75
CA VAL A 62 -0.82 1.97 10.23
C VAL A 62 0.62 2.46 10.06
N PHE A 63 0.94 3.25 9.03
CA PHE A 63 2.33 3.66 8.77
C PHE A 63 2.72 5.02 9.36
N LEU A 64 1.79 5.99 9.48
CA LEU A 64 2.15 7.31 10.06
C LEU A 64 2.73 7.22 11.49
N PRO A 65 2.21 6.37 12.40
CA PRO A 65 2.81 6.17 13.72
C PRO A 65 4.26 5.65 13.68
N HIS A 66 4.67 5.07 12.55
CA HIS A 66 6.01 4.53 12.32
C HIS A 66 6.92 5.50 11.54
N GLY A 67 6.64 6.80 11.59
CA GLY A 67 7.49 7.84 11.01
C GLY A 67 7.27 8.09 9.51
N TRP A 68 6.21 7.53 8.93
CA TRP A 68 5.74 7.90 7.60
C TRP A 68 4.88 9.17 7.65
N GLU A 69 4.73 9.83 6.51
CA GLU A 69 3.95 11.06 6.39
C GLU A 69 2.85 10.91 5.35
N ALA A 70 1.71 11.57 5.56
CA ALA A 70 0.68 11.63 4.52
C ALA A 70 1.10 12.59 3.40
N CYS A 71 1.03 12.14 2.15
CA CYS A 71 1.32 12.95 0.98
C CYS A 71 0.09 13.01 0.04
N ARG A 72 -0.13 14.17 -0.58
CA ARG A 72 -1.25 14.46 -1.50
C ARG A 72 -0.82 15.20 -2.77
N ARG A 73 0.49 15.13 -3.09
CA ARG A 73 1.09 15.87 -4.20
C ARG A 73 0.50 15.41 -5.54
N ASP A 74 0.28 16.35 -6.46
CA ASP A 74 -0.32 16.10 -7.78
C ASP A 74 -1.65 15.33 -7.75
N ASN A 75 -2.44 15.52 -6.68
CA ASN A 75 -3.71 14.85 -6.45
C ASN A 75 -3.58 13.32 -6.30
N ILE A 76 -2.42 12.86 -5.83
CA ILE A 76 -2.16 11.44 -5.54
C ILE A 76 -2.12 11.26 -4.03
N GLU A 77 -3.15 10.62 -3.48
CA GLU A 77 -3.19 10.24 -2.08
C GLU A 77 -2.20 9.09 -1.81
N SER A 78 -1.19 9.37 -0.99
CA SER A 78 -0.09 8.44 -0.69
C SER A 78 0.42 8.60 0.75
N ILE A 79 1.37 7.74 1.12
CA ILE A 79 2.29 7.94 2.24
C ILE A 79 3.71 8.11 1.72
N PHE A 80 4.56 8.85 2.44
CA PHE A 80 5.95 9.11 2.11
C PHE A 80 6.86 8.76 3.29
N ASN A 81 7.99 8.10 3.01
CA ASN A 81 9.05 7.85 3.97
C ASN A 81 10.28 8.66 3.59
N PRO A 82 10.61 9.74 4.34
CA PRO A 82 11.77 10.57 4.03
C PRO A 82 13.10 9.84 4.23
N ALA A 83 13.18 8.90 5.17
CA ALA A 83 14.41 8.15 5.44
C ALA A 83 14.74 7.15 4.33
N ALA A 84 13.71 6.53 3.75
CA ALA A 84 13.87 5.59 2.63
C ALA A 84 13.79 6.26 1.25
N GLY A 85 13.30 7.50 1.16
CA GLY A 85 13.10 8.22 -0.10
C GLY A 85 12.04 7.57 -0.99
N ILE A 86 10.99 6.96 -0.41
CA ILE A 86 9.94 6.26 -1.16
C ILE A 86 8.54 6.72 -0.80
N LYS A 87 7.62 6.57 -1.77
CA LYS A 87 6.18 6.77 -1.60
C LYS A 87 5.43 5.46 -1.81
N VAL A 88 4.32 5.28 -1.10
CA VAL A 88 3.40 4.16 -1.32
C VAL A 88 2.01 4.68 -1.64
N VAL A 89 1.45 4.20 -2.74
CA VAL A 89 0.09 4.51 -3.23
C VAL A 89 -0.76 3.25 -3.18
N PHE A 90 -1.99 3.35 -2.68
CA PHE A 90 -2.97 2.27 -2.78
C PHE A 90 -3.67 2.30 -4.15
N GLN A 91 -3.84 1.13 -4.78
CA GLN A 91 -4.51 1.01 -6.08
C GLN A 91 -5.39 -0.23 -6.17
N ASN A 92 -6.67 -0.04 -6.51
CA ASN A 92 -7.52 -1.13 -6.96
C ASN A 92 -7.04 -1.68 -8.31
N ALA A 93 -7.01 -3.00 -8.44
CA ALA A 93 -6.50 -3.70 -9.59
C ALA A 93 -7.55 -4.65 -10.19
N GLU A 94 -7.51 -4.82 -11.52
CA GLU A 94 -8.18 -5.91 -12.24
C GLU A 94 -7.35 -7.19 -12.23
N ARG A 95 -6.04 -7.06 -11.96
CA ARG A 95 -5.12 -8.18 -11.78
C ARG A 95 -3.99 -7.78 -10.84
N ALA A 96 -3.63 -8.66 -9.91
CA ALA A 96 -2.53 -8.51 -8.96
C ALA A 96 -2.14 -9.89 -8.41
N GLY A 97 -0.94 -10.03 -7.84
CA GLY A 97 -0.53 -11.24 -7.12
C GLY A 97 -0.27 -12.45 -8.03
N ASP A 98 0.15 -12.21 -9.29
CA ASP A 98 0.41 -13.26 -10.28
C ASP A 98 1.90 -13.29 -10.63
N ARG A 99 2.55 -14.45 -10.48
CA ARG A 99 3.99 -14.61 -10.76
C ARG A 99 4.37 -14.34 -12.21
N LEU A 100 3.45 -14.55 -13.16
CA LEU A 100 3.72 -14.52 -14.60
C LEU A 100 3.19 -13.25 -15.27
N ALA A 101 2.15 -12.64 -14.71
CA ALA A 101 1.49 -11.47 -15.30
C ALA A 101 1.62 -10.23 -14.41
N ASP A 102 1.89 -9.08 -15.04
CA ASP A 102 1.98 -7.79 -14.35
C ASP A 102 0.63 -7.32 -13.81
N PRO A 103 0.62 -6.53 -12.73
CA PRO A 103 -0.62 -6.03 -12.16
C PRO A 103 -1.26 -5.02 -13.13
N LEU A 104 -2.59 -4.98 -13.14
CA LEU A 104 -3.36 -4.10 -14.01
C LEU A 104 -4.27 -3.22 -13.15
N ALA A 105 -4.06 -1.91 -13.18
CA ALA A 105 -4.92 -0.99 -12.43
C ALA A 105 -6.34 -0.94 -13.03
N THR A 106 -7.36 -0.90 -12.16
CA THR A 106 -8.77 -0.74 -12.60
C THR A 106 -9.06 0.63 -13.19
N SER A 107 -8.34 1.66 -12.74
CA SER A 107 -8.52 3.04 -13.22
C SER A 107 -7.43 3.40 -14.23
N ARG A 108 -7.82 4.07 -15.31
CA ARG A 108 -6.88 4.76 -16.21
C ARG A 108 -6.12 5.86 -15.47
N LYS A 109 -4.85 6.05 -15.82
CA LYS A 109 -3.90 6.97 -15.18
C LYS A 109 -3.87 8.31 -15.89
N GLY A 110 -4.16 9.37 -15.16
CA GLY A 110 -4.06 10.74 -15.68
C GLY A 110 -2.63 11.29 -15.66
N ALA A 111 -2.44 12.45 -16.28
CA ALA A 111 -1.15 13.14 -16.37
C ALA A 111 -0.47 13.40 -15.02
N GLY A 112 -1.22 13.53 -13.92
CA GLY A 112 -0.65 13.66 -12.56
C GLY A 112 0.09 12.41 -12.10
N SER A 113 -0.50 11.22 -12.31
CA SER A 113 0.15 9.94 -12.00
C SER A 113 1.37 9.69 -12.86
N ALA A 114 1.28 10.01 -14.16
CA ALA A 114 2.42 9.92 -15.07
C ALA A 114 3.59 10.82 -14.61
N ARG A 115 3.31 12.10 -14.30
CA ARG A 115 4.31 13.03 -13.78
C ARG A 115 4.89 12.57 -12.44
N ALA A 116 4.13 11.97 -11.54
CA ALA A 116 4.69 11.49 -10.26
C ALA A 116 5.66 10.32 -10.45
N VAL A 117 5.39 9.41 -11.39
CA VAL A 117 6.32 8.32 -11.74
C VAL A 117 7.56 8.87 -12.47
N GLU A 118 7.37 9.82 -13.38
CA GLU A 118 8.44 10.43 -14.19
C GLU A 118 9.33 11.39 -13.39
N LEU A 119 8.74 12.28 -12.56
CA LEU A 119 9.47 13.21 -11.70
C LEU A 119 10.12 12.51 -10.50
N GLY A 120 9.59 11.35 -10.09
CA GLY A 120 10.28 10.39 -9.22
C GLY A 120 11.67 9.98 -9.75
N GLN A 121 12.01 10.34 -11.00
CA GLN A 121 13.25 9.99 -11.67
C GLN A 121 14.18 11.18 -12.02
N TYR A 122 13.78 12.46 -11.89
CA TYR A 122 14.68 13.61 -12.19
C TYR A 122 14.30 14.94 -11.48
N GLU A 123 15.31 15.70 -11.01
CA GLU A 123 15.22 16.98 -10.27
C GLU A 123 15.08 18.23 -11.17
N LEU A 124 14.32 19.26 -10.72
CA LEU A 124 14.50 20.65 -11.17
C LEU A 124 14.17 21.70 -10.07
N TRP A 125 15.17 22.59 -9.86
CA TRP A 125 15.19 23.94 -9.24
C TRP A 125 15.67 23.99 -7.75
N PRO A 126 16.38 25.06 -7.24
CA PRO A 126 17.25 25.06 -6.02
C PRO A 126 16.88 25.78 -4.65
N GLU A 127 16.03 26.82 -4.50
CA GLU A 127 15.85 27.52 -3.18
C GLU A 127 14.64 27.33 -2.20
N VAL A 128 13.53 26.61 -2.48
CA VAL A 128 12.46 26.19 -1.51
C VAL A 128 12.54 24.70 -1.11
N LYS A 129 13.61 23.99 -1.50
CA LYS A 129 13.42 22.69 -2.17
C LYS A 129 13.76 21.39 -1.49
N ALA A 130 14.58 21.29 -0.45
CA ALA A 130 15.14 19.97 -0.09
C ALA A 130 14.04 18.91 0.15
N ARG A 131 13.07 19.20 1.02
CA ARG A 131 11.97 18.29 1.33
C ARG A 131 10.95 18.13 0.19
N GLU A 132 10.64 19.20 -0.54
CA GLU A 132 9.74 19.12 -1.68
C GLU A 132 10.35 18.32 -2.83
N VAL A 133 11.65 18.45 -3.05
CA VAL A 133 12.43 17.67 -4.01
C VAL A 133 12.50 16.23 -3.57
N GLU A 134 12.84 15.95 -2.31
CA GLU A 134 12.84 14.58 -1.77
C GLU A 134 11.50 13.88 -1.97
N GLU A 135 10.38 14.60 -1.76
CA GLU A 135 9.07 14.05 -2.08
C GLU A 135 8.86 13.88 -3.60
N ILE A 136 9.22 14.87 -4.42
CA ILE A 136 9.00 14.82 -5.88
C ILE A 136 9.80 13.66 -6.52
N THR A 137 11.05 13.48 -6.10
CA THR A 137 11.98 12.47 -6.63
C THR A 137 11.88 11.13 -5.90
N ALA A 138 10.96 11.01 -4.95
CA ALA A 138 10.75 9.76 -4.21
C ALA A 138 10.34 8.63 -5.17
N THR A 139 10.97 7.47 -5.00
CA THR A 139 10.58 6.28 -5.76
C THR A 139 9.16 5.87 -5.37
N THR A 140 8.26 5.80 -6.35
CA THR A 140 6.85 5.46 -6.11
C THR A 140 6.65 3.95 -6.17
N TRP A 141 6.11 3.40 -5.09
CA TRP A 141 5.61 2.04 -4.99
C TRP A 141 4.08 2.04 -4.98
N VAL A 142 3.49 1.02 -5.57
CA VAL A 142 2.04 0.89 -5.68
C VAL A 142 1.61 -0.44 -5.06
N LEU A 143 0.74 -0.36 -4.06
CA LEU A 143 0.05 -1.51 -3.46
C LEU A 143 -1.18 -1.81 -4.31
N PHE A 144 -1.08 -2.81 -5.17
CA PHE A 144 -2.18 -3.30 -5.99
C PHE A 144 -3.01 -4.30 -5.22
N VAL A 145 -4.33 -4.09 -5.19
CA VAL A 145 -5.28 -5.00 -4.57
C VAL A 145 -6.36 -5.39 -5.57
N TYR A 146 -6.38 -6.68 -5.89
CA TYR A 146 -7.46 -7.33 -6.62
C TYR A 146 -8.39 -8.02 -5.61
N ALA A 147 -9.70 -7.85 -5.79
CA ALA A 147 -10.70 -8.48 -4.94
C ALA A 147 -11.98 -8.74 -5.75
N ASP A 148 -12.26 -10.03 -5.96
CA ASP A 148 -13.49 -10.52 -6.59
C ASP A 148 -14.06 -11.69 -5.76
N GLY A 149 -15.14 -11.42 -5.03
CA GLY A 149 -15.69 -12.36 -4.05
C GLY A 149 -14.67 -12.73 -2.97
N ASP A 150 -14.27 -14.00 -2.96
CA ASP A 150 -13.27 -14.57 -2.04
C ASP A 150 -11.87 -14.70 -2.66
N ASP A 151 -11.72 -14.42 -3.96
CA ASP A 151 -10.40 -14.32 -4.60
C ASP A 151 -9.84 -12.93 -4.36
N VAL A 152 -8.98 -12.82 -3.35
CA VAL A 152 -8.22 -11.61 -3.06
C VAL A 152 -6.76 -11.88 -3.35
N ARG A 153 -6.13 -10.93 -4.04
CA ARG A 153 -4.72 -10.97 -4.38
C ARG A 153 -4.12 -9.59 -4.23
N ALA A 154 -2.87 -9.54 -3.79
CA ALA A 154 -2.20 -8.28 -3.53
C ALA A 154 -0.71 -8.36 -3.82
N GLU A 155 -0.17 -7.27 -4.34
CA GLU A 155 1.27 -7.10 -4.53
C GLU A 155 1.69 -5.64 -4.33
N LEU A 156 2.92 -5.45 -3.88
CA LEU A 156 3.58 -4.16 -3.83
C LEU A 156 4.60 -4.09 -4.96
N SER A 157 4.41 -3.16 -5.90
CA SER A 157 5.19 -3.14 -7.13
C SER A 157 5.72 -1.74 -7.44
N CYS A 158 6.96 -1.67 -7.94
CA CYS A 158 7.66 -0.44 -8.29
C CYS A 158 7.60 -0.23 -9.82
N PRO A 159 6.65 0.58 -10.34
CA PRO A 159 6.52 0.81 -11.78
C PRO A 159 7.74 1.51 -12.38
N ILE A 160 7.99 1.26 -13.67
CA ILE A 160 9.01 1.94 -14.47
C ILE A 160 8.42 3.20 -15.11
N ALA A 161 7.27 3.05 -15.77
CA ALA A 161 6.62 4.13 -16.50
C ALA A 161 5.09 4.01 -16.43
N ILE A 162 4.42 5.06 -16.92
CA ILE A 162 3.00 5.03 -17.25
C ILE A 162 2.85 5.43 -18.72
N ASN A 163 2.40 4.49 -19.56
CA ASN A 163 2.14 4.67 -20.98
C ASN A 163 0.68 4.33 -21.27
N GLU A 164 0.05 5.04 -22.21
CA GLU A 164 -1.36 4.81 -22.59
C GLU A 164 -2.33 4.76 -21.40
N GLU A 165 -2.10 5.63 -20.40
CA GLU A 165 -2.90 5.69 -19.17
C GLU A 165 -2.83 4.41 -18.30
N GLN A 166 -1.78 3.58 -18.45
CA GLN A 166 -1.55 2.37 -17.64
C GLN A 166 -0.08 2.25 -17.22
N PHE A 167 0.20 1.49 -16.15
CA PHE A 167 1.58 1.15 -15.78
C PHE A 167 2.23 0.29 -16.86
N ASP A 168 3.44 0.65 -17.24
CA ASP A 168 4.24 -0.04 -18.25
C ASP A 168 5.58 -0.47 -17.63
N GLY A 169 5.68 -1.76 -17.35
CA GLY A 169 6.83 -2.39 -16.73
C GLY A 169 7.03 -2.07 -15.24
N PHE A 170 7.75 -2.97 -14.56
CA PHE A 170 8.08 -2.85 -13.14
C PHE A 170 9.56 -3.17 -12.90
N HIS A 171 10.23 -2.37 -12.08
CA HIS A 171 11.58 -2.67 -11.61
C HIS A 171 11.56 -3.91 -10.71
N GLU A 172 10.58 -3.93 -9.81
CA GLU A 172 10.44 -4.94 -8.78
C GLU A 172 8.95 -5.16 -8.45
N ARG A 173 8.59 -6.41 -8.17
CA ARG A 173 7.25 -6.84 -7.75
C ARG A 173 7.37 -7.76 -6.54
N ILE A 174 6.65 -7.43 -5.47
CA ILE A 174 6.65 -8.17 -4.21
C ILE A 174 5.23 -8.71 -4.00
N LEU A 175 5.02 -9.99 -4.24
CA LEU A 175 3.71 -10.62 -4.13
C LEU A 175 3.38 -10.84 -2.65
N LEU A 176 2.31 -10.22 -2.17
CA LEU A 176 1.90 -10.29 -0.76
C LEU A 176 0.89 -11.40 -0.53
N VAL A 177 -0.07 -11.51 -1.46
CA VAL A 177 -1.15 -12.50 -1.48
C VAL A 177 -1.31 -13.00 -2.91
N GLU A 178 -0.98 -14.27 -3.12
CA GLU A 178 -1.22 -14.97 -4.39
C GLU A 178 -2.62 -15.58 -4.43
N LYS A 179 -3.04 -16.07 -5.60
CA LYS A 179 -4.32 -16.78 -5.75
C LYS A 179 -4.43 -17.93 -4.73
N GLY A 180 -5.50 -17.92 -3.95
CA GLY A 180 -5.74 -18.93 -2.91
C GLY A 180 -4.93 -18.73 -1.62
N GLY A 181 -4.09 -17.69 -1.55
CA GLY A 181 -3.36 -17.31 -0.33
C GLY A 181 -4.16 -16.44 0.62
N TRP A 182 -5.34 -15.94 0.21
CA TRP A 182 -6.21 -15.12 1.04
C TRP A 182 -6.90 -15.94 2.14
N GLY A 183 -6.93 -15.41 3.36
CA GLY A 183 -7.56 -16.08 4.51
C GLY A 183 -6.74 -17.25 5.08
N GLY A 184 -5.55 -17.54 4.55
CA GLY A 184 -4.56 -18.37 5.22
C GLY A 184 -4.11 -17.65 6.48
N ALA A 185 -4.14 -18.32 7.63
CA ALA A 185 -3.69 -17.74 8.89
C ALA A 185 -2.26 -17.21 8.72
N ALA A 186 -2.06 -15.90 8.91
CA ALA A 186 -0.74 -15.39 9.21
C ALA A 186 -0.23 -16.16 10.44
N PRO A 187 1.04 -16.57 10.50
CA PRO A 187 1.61 -17.01 11.76
C PRO A 187 1.36 -15.89 12.76
N LEU A 188 0.62 -16.21 13.83
CA LEU A 188 0.54 -15.32 14.99
C LEU A 188 1.99 -14.99 15.36
N VAL A 189 2.35 -13.71 15.23
CA VAL A 189 3.58 -13.23 15.82
C VAL A 189 3.34 -13.37 17.32
N ASP A 190 4.04 -14.31 17.95
CA ASP A 190 4.05 -14.45 19.38
C ASP A 190 4.79 -13.23 19.94
N ASP A 191 4.05 -12.16 20.16
CA ASP A 191 4.48 -11.00 20.92
C ASP A 191 4.54 -11.44 22.38
N GLY A 192 5.55 -12.26 22.69
CA GLY A 192 5.79 -12.84 23.99
C GLY A 192 6.12 -11.77 25.02
N GLU A 193 5.10 -11.08 25.54
CA GLU A 193 5.05 -10.54 26.89
C GLU A 193 3.58 -10.32 27.28
N PRO A 194 3.01 -11.08 28.23
CA PRO A 194 1.70 -10.75 28.75
C PRO A 194 1.74 -9.33 29.36
N PRO A 195 0.70 -8.50 29.16
CA PRO A 195 0.66 -7.19 29.80
C PRO A 195 0.76 -7.39 31.30
N ALA A 196 1.72 -6.69 31.93
CA ALA A 196 1.88 -6.70 33.38
C ALA A 196 0.52 -6.49 34.04
N GLU A 197 0.12 -7.42 34.90
CA GLU A 197 -1.07 -7.28 35.73
C GLU A 197 -0.87 -6.08 36.64
N TYR A 198 -1.46 -4.94 36.26
CA TYR A 198 -1.55 -3.78 37.14
C TYR A 198 -2.73 -3.98 38.08
N GLU A 199 -2.47 -4.35 39.33
CA GLU A 199 -3.45 -4.21 40.40
C GLU A 199 -3.72 -2.73 40.66
N VAL A 200 -4.93 -2.28 40.36
CA VAL A 200 -5.39 -0.93 40.70
C VAL A 200 -6.02 -0.98 42.10
N PRO A 201 -5.43 -0.38 43.14
CA PRO A 201 -6.05 -0.33 44.46
C PRO A 201 -7.25 0.62 44.44
N VAL A 202 -8.45 0.09 44.61
CA VAL A 202 -9.68 0.87 44.77
C VAL A 202 -9.86 1.23 46.24
N THR A 203 -9.52 2.46 46.63
CA THR A 203 -9.97 3.04 47.91
C THR A 203 -11.34 3.69 47.75
N ARG A 204 -12.33 3.21 48.50
CA ARG A 204 -13.62 3.92 48.67
C ARG A 204 -13.42 5.08 49.64
N LYS A 205 -13.77 6.30 49.22
CA LYS A 205 -13.91 7.44 50.14
C LYS A 205 -15.16 7.24 50.98
N GLY A 206 -15.00 7.23 52.31
CA GLY A 206 -16.07 7.44 53.28
C GLY A 206 -16.39 8.92 53.45
#